data_AF-A0A522H7H0-F1
#
_entry.id   AF-A0A522H7H0-F1
#
_cell.length_a   1.000
_cell.length_b   1.000
_cell.length_c   1.000
_cell.angle_alpha   90.00
_cell.angle_beta   90.00
_cell.angle_gamma   90.00
#
_symmetry.space_group_name_H-M   'P 1'
#
loop_
_entity.id
_entity.type
_entity.pdbx_description
1 polymer ?
#
loop_
_entity_poly.entity_id
_entity_poly.type
_entity_poly.pdbx_seq_one_letter_code
_entity_poly.pdbx_strand_id
1 'polypeptide(L)'
;MSRKAQDVLTDDESIRKLESLVHELQGNSHVVVFLRDGSTCEGVVTVRPSVQVFRDHEEREGINAELQLERPDVPTWHRRIWLDQIVRIEHLDSGLASES
;
A
#
# COMPACT_ATOMS: atom_id res chain seq x y z
N MET A 1 1.69 13.40 18.66
CA MET A 1 1.82 14.11 17.37
C MET A 1 0.91 13.43 16.38
N SER A 2 -0.02 14.15 15.77
CA SER A 2 -0.97 13.59 14.80
C SER A 2 -0.26 13.29 13.48
N ARG A 3 -0.42 12.07 12.93
CA ARG A 3 0.16 11.73 11.62
C ARG A 3 -0.66 12.45 10.53
N LYS A 4 0.01 13.06 9.55
CA LYS A 4 -0.65 13.76 8.43
C LYS A 4 -0.64 12.88 7.18
N ALA A 5 -1.77 12.82 6.49
CA ALA A 5 -1.91 12.18 5.18
C ALA A 5 -2.48 13.20 4.19
N GLN A 6 -2.30 12.95 2.89
CA GLN A 6 -2.92 13.80 1.87
C GLN A 6 -4.44 13.61 1.89
N ASP A 7 -4.87 12.35 1.93
CA ASP A 7 -6.26 11.92 1.94
C ASP A 7 -6.47 10.91 3.08
N VAL A 8 -7.68 10.88 3.64
CA VAL A 8 -8.06 9.93 4.70
C VAL A 8 -9.39 9.27 4.37
N LEU A 9 -9.52 7.99 4.73
CA LEU A 9 -10.75 7.23 4.56
C LEU A 9 -11.59 7.35 5.83
N THR A 10 -12.86 7.73 5.67
CA THR A 10 -13.82 7.92 6.76
C THR A 10 -15.06 7.04 6.64
N ASP A 11 -15.26 6.41 5.48
CA ASP A 11 -16.36 5.49 5.20
C ASP A 11 -15.95 4.03 5.46
N ASP A 12 -16.87 3.25 6.03
CA ASP A 12 -16.66 1.86 6.42
C ASP A 12 -16.31 0.94 5.23
N GLU A 13 -16.88 1.19 4.03
CA GLU A 13 -16.58 0.38 2.84
C GLU A 13 -15.11 0.55 2.41
N SER A 14 -14.64 1.79 2.37
CA SER A 14 -13.26 2.13 2.01
C SER A 14 -12.27 1.61 3.04
N ILE A 15 -12.64 1.67 4.32
CA ILE A 15 -11.86 1.12 5.44
C ILE A 15 -11.69 -0.40 5.28
N ARG A 16 -12.77 -1.14 5.03
CA ARG A 16 -12.70 -2.60 4.83
C ARG A 16 -11.85 -2.98 3.61
N LYS A 17 -11.95 -2.21 2.52
CA LYS A 17 -11.09 -2.38 1.33
C LYS A 17 -9.61 -2.19 1.70
N LEU A 18 -9.30 -1.13 2.44
CA LEU A 18 -7.94 -0.86 2.93
C LEU A 18 -7.41 -2.00 3.81
N GLU A 19 -8.20 -2.46 4.77
CA GLU A 19 -7.83 -3.57 5.66
C GLU A 19 -7.59 -4.88 4.92
N SER A 20 -8.37 -5.14 3.85
CA SER A 20 -8.19 -6.29 2.97
C SER A 20 -6.85 -6.21 2.24
N LEU A 21 -6.53 -5.06 1.64
CA LEU A 21 -5.24 -4.82 0.97
C LEU A 21 -4.06 -5.00 1.94
N VAL A 22 -4.19 -4.52 3.17
CA VAL A 22 -3.17 -4.70 4.24
C VAL A 22 -3.03 -6.17 4.66
N HIS A 23 -4.09 -6.96 4.55
CA HIS A 23 -4.04 -8.41 4.79
C HIS A 23 -3.37 -9.17 3.65
N GLU A 24 -3.59 -8.75 2.41
CA GLU A 24 -2.96 -9.34 1.22
C GLU A 24 -1.45 -9.01 1.15
N LEU A 25 -1.06 -7.79 1.55
CA LEU A 25 0.32 -7.33 1.57
C LEU A 25 1.11 -7.90 2.75
N GLN A 26 1.83 -9.00 2.52
CA GLN A 26 2.78 -9.54 3.47
C GLN A 26 4.15 -8.85 3.34
N GLY A 27 4.88 -8.74 4.46
CA GLY A 27 6.26 -8.27 4.43
C GLY A 27 7.13 -9.21 3.59
N ASN A 28 8.11 -8.65 2.90
CA ASN A 28 9.00 -9.33 1.95
C ASN A 28 8.31 -9.97 0.74
N SER A 29 7.12 -9.49 0.37
CA SER A 29 6.46 -9.89 -0.88
C SER A 29 6.80 -8.93 -2.01
N HIS A 30 7.19 -9.45 -3.16
CA HIS A 30 7.32 -8.79 -4.44
C HIS A 30 5.93 -8.56 -5.06
N VAL A 31 5.60 -7.28 -5.26
CA VAL A 31 4.31 -6.86 -5.79
C VAL A 31 4.46 -5.79 -6.87
N VAL A 32 3.51 -5.78 -7.80
CA VAL A 32 3.25 -4.67 -8.70
C VAL A 32 2.00 -3.96 -8.22
N VAL A 33 2.10 -2.68 -7.90
CA VAL A 33 0.97 -1.84 -7.52
C VAL A 33 0.57 -0.94 -8.68
N PHE A 34 -0.73 -0.90 -8.95
CA PHE A 34 -1.35 -0.02 -9.93
C PHE A 34 -1.98 1.14 -9.17
N LEU A 35 -1.63 2.36 -9.57
CA LEU A 35 -2.10 3.58 -8.94
C LEU A 35 -3.24 4.21 -9.72
N ARG A 36 -4.05 5.03 -9.04
CA ARG A 36 -5.19 5.75 -9.64
C ARG A 36 -4.81 6.71 -10.76
N ASP A 37 -3.58 7.23 -10.75
CA ASP A 37 -3.04 8.09 -11.81
C ASP A 37 -2.66 7.30 -13.08
N GLY A 38 -2.81 5.97 -13.08
CA GLY A 38 -2.41 5.07 -14.15
C GLY A 38 -0.94 4.65 -14.09
N SER A 39 -0.17 5.16 -13.13
CA SER A 39 1.21 4.74 -12.91
C SER A 39 1.25 3.35 -12.29
N THR A 40 2.31 2.60 -12.59
CA THR A 40 2.58 1.29 -11.96
C THR A 40 3.91 1.33 -11.23
N CYS A 41 3.98 0.70 -10.07
CA CYS A 41 5.21 0.58 -9.29
C CYS A 41 5.45 -0.88 -8.92
N GLU A 42 6.63 -1.37 -9.26
CA GLU A 42 7.11 -2.70 -8.88
C GLU A 42 8.18 -2.57 -7.79
N GLY A 43 8.06 -3.40 -6.75
CA GLY A 43 9.08 -3.55 -5.72
C GLY A 43 8.68 -4.57 -4.64
N VAL A 44 9.59 -4.78 -3.70
CA VAL A 44 9.39 -5.67 -2.56
C VAL A 44 8.86 -4.88 -1.38
N VAL A 45 7.76 -5.36 -0.79
CA VAL A 45 7.18 -4.83 0.44
C VAL A 45 8.19 -5.00 1.56
N THR A 46 8.68 -3.90 2.13
CA THR A 46 9.73 -3.95 3.15
C THR A 46 9.17 -4.36 4.52
N VAL A 47 8.01 -3.81 4.84
CA VAL A 47 7.27 -4.04 6.07
C VAL A 47 5.80 -4.10 5.74
N ARG A 48 5.08 -4.98 6.42
CA ARG A 48 3.63 -5.06 6.31
C ARG A 48 3.03 -3.68 6.61
N PRO A 49 2.23 -3.09 5.69
CA PRO A 49 1.56 -1.82 5.95
C PRO A 49 0.62 -1.97 7.15
N SER A 50 0.36 -0.87 7.85
CA SER A 50 -0.56 -0.87 9.00
C SER A 50 -1.55 0.28 8.88
N VAL A 51 -2.83 -0.05 9.06
CA VAL A 51 -3.91 0.93 9.12
C VAL A 51 -3.76 1.76 10.38
N GLN A 52 -3.73 3.07 10.23
CA GLN A 52 -3.54 4.01 11.31
C GLN A 52 -4.41 5.24 11.11
N VAL A 53 -4.62 5.98 12.19
CA VAL A 53 -5.35 7.24 12.16
C VAL A 53 -4.45 8.36 11.65
N PHE A 54 -4.93 9.08 10.64
CA PHE A 54 -4.29 10.24 10.05
C PHE A 54 -5.25 11.44 10.06
N ARG A 55 -4.69 12.63 9.89
CA ARG A 55 -5.44 13.85 9.60
C ARG A 55 -5.06 14.41 8.24
N ASP A 56 -6.06 14.79 7.46
CA ASP A 56 -5.87 15.44 6.18
C ASP A 56 -5.64 16.96 6.32
N HIS A 57 -5.55 17.65 5.18
CA HIS A 57 -5.40 19.10 5.11
C HIS A 57 -6.60 19.89 5.66
N GLU A 58 -7.78 19.27 5.73
CA GLU A 58 -9.01 19.84 6.27
C GLU A 58 -9.20 19.53 7.77
N GLU A 59 -8.15 19.00 8.43
CA GLU A 59 -8.17 18.51 9.81
C GLU A 59 -9.18 17.38 10.07
N ARG A 60 -9.67 16.72 9.02
CA ARG A 60 -10.56 15.57 9.16
C ARG A 60 -9.75 14.38 9.62
N GLU A 61 -10.27 13.71 10.64
CA GLU A 61 -9.70 12.48 11.15
C GLU A 61 -10.29 11.29 10.41
N GLY A 62 -9.41 10.43 9.92
CA GLY A 62 -9.78 9.19 9.26
C GLY A 62 -8.62 8.23 9.30
N ILE A 63 -8.73 7.14 8.56
CA ILE A 63 -7.69 6.13 8.52
C ILE A 63 -7.05 6.04 7.14
N ASN A 64 -5.77 5.69 7.13
CA ASN A 64 -5.04 5.38 5.92
C ASN A 64 -3.92 4.39 6.26
N ALA A 65 -3.18 3.94 5.27
CA ALA A 65 -1.99 3.12 5.41
C ALA A 65 -0.96 3.52 4.35
N GLU A 66 0.31 3.41 4.72
CA GLU A 66 1.43 3.66 3.81
C GLU A 66 2.12 2.32 3.48
N LEU A 67 2.29 2.05 2.19
CA LEU A 67 3.08 0.95 1.66
C LEU A 67 4.49 1.47 1.35
N GLN A 68 5.49 0.76 1.87
CA GLN A 68 6.89 0.98 1.51
C GLN A 68 7.37 -0.15 0.61
N LEU A 69 7.84 0.23 -0.58
CA LEU A 69 8.47 -0.66 -1.56
C LEU A 69 9.96 -0.35 -1.65
N GLU A 70 10.79 -1.38 -1.72
CA GLU A 70 12.21 -1.30 -2.01
C GLU A 70 12.58 -2.22 -3.16
N ARG A 71 13.73 -1.95 -3.77
CA ARG A 71 14.30 -2.78 -4.83
C ARG A 71 15.60 -3.40 -4.34
N PRO A 72 15.69 -4.73 -4.19
CA PRO A 72 16.94 -5.36 -3.76
C PRO A 72 18.06 -5.16 -4.79
N ASP A 73 17.72 -4.97 -6.06
CA ASP A 73 18.64 -4.63 -7.16
C ASP A 73 19.13 -3.17 -7.11
N VAL A 74 18.36 -2.27 -6.50
CA VAL A 74 18.73 -0.85 -6.32
C VAL A 74 18.47 -0.44 -4.87
N PRO A 75 19.42 -0.65 -3.94
CA PRO A 75 19.21 -0.41 -2.51
C PRO A 75 18.88 1.04 -2.15
N THR A 76 19.26 2.00 -3.01
CA THR A 76 18.92 3.41 -2.83
C THR A 76 17.48 3.73 -3.24
N TRP A 77 16.83 2.84 -3.98
CA TRP A 77 15.46 3.02 -4.44
C TRP A 77 14.49 2.53 -3.37
N HIS A 78 13.72 3.47 -2.84
CA HIS A 78 12.59 3.21 -1.97
C HIS A 78 11.43 4.10 -2.40
N ARG A 79 10.21 3.58 -2.31
CA ARG A 79 9.00 4.32 -2.66
C ARG A 79 7.94 4.12 -1.60
N ARG A 80 7.38 5.25 -1.13
CA ARG A 80 6.23 5.27 -0.22
C ARG A 80 4.99 5.61 -1.01
N ILE A 81 3.95 4.81 -0.83
CA ILE A 81 2.71 4.88 -1.60
C ILE A 81 1.57 4.77 -0.60
N TRP A 82 0.61 5.68 -0.69
CA TRP A 82 -0.62 5.57 0.09
C TRP A 82 -1.49 4.46 -0.46
N LEU A 83 -1.96 3.55 0.39
CA LEU A 83 -2.81 2.45 -0.03
C LEU A 83 -4.14 2.93 -0.61
N ASP A 84 -4.63 4.09 -0.17
CA ASP A 84 -5.83 4.67 -0.77
C ASP A 84 -5.63 4.93 -2.27
N GLN A 85 -4.43 5.27 -2.74
CA GLN A 85 -4.14 5.53 -4.16
C GLN A 85 -3.99 4.26 -5.01
N ILE A 86 -3.98 3.08 -4.39
CA ILE A 86 -3.80 1.81 -5.08
C ILE A 86 -5.16 1.32 -5.59
N VAL A 87 -5.24 1.03 -6.90
CA VAL A 87 -6.42 0.41 -7.52
C VAL A 87 -6.33 -1.10 -7.57
N ARG A 88 -5.12 -1.64 -7.66
CA ARG A 88 -4.86 -3.08 -7.80
C ARG A 88 -3.45 -3.43 -7.36
N ILE A 89 -3.29 -4.62 -6.80
CA ILE A 89 -2.01 -5.21 -6.41
C ILE A 89 -1.90 -6.55 -7.13
N GLU A 90 -0.75 -6.81 -7.76
CA GLU A 90 -0.42 -8.11 -8.33
C GLU A 90 0.81 -8.66 -7.63
N HIS A 91 0.68 -9.87 -7.06
CA HIS A 91 1.78 -10.56 -6.37
C HIS A 91 2.62 -11.33 -7.37
N LEU A 92 3.90 -10.99 -7.48
CA LEU A 92 4.83 -11.66 -8.39
C LEU A 92 5.41 -12.95 -7.77
N ASP A 93 5.50 -13.06 -6.44
CA ASP A 93 5.96 -14.32 -5.80
C ASP A 93 4.90 -15.43 -5.80
N SER A 94 3.63 -15.11 -6.06
CA SER A 94 2.58 -16.13 -6.15
C SER A 94 2.66 -16.97 -7.43
N GLY A 95 3.70 -16.78 -8.26
CA GLY A 95 3.96 -17.54 -9.48
C GLY A 95 4.34 -19.01 -9.30
N LEU A 96 4.57 -19.51 -8.08
CA LEU A 96 4.70 -20.95 -7.80
C LEU A 96 3.32 -21.62 -7.67
N ALA A 97 2.46 -21.43 -8.67
CA ALA A 97 1.19 -22.14 -8.84
C ALA A 97 0.87 -22.38 -10.31
N SER A 98 1.84 -22.86 -11.07
CA SER A 98 1.76 -23.59 -12.35
C SER A 98 3.22 -23.92 -12.64
N GLU A 99 3.69 -25.15 -12.49
CA GLU A 99 3.59 -26.23 -13.48
C GLU A 99 3.62 -27.59 -12.75
N SER A 100 2.72 -28.50 -13.13
CA SER A 100 2.75 -29.94 -12.78
C SER A 100 3.07 -30.76 -14.01
#